data_AF-A0A496RNK2-F1
#
_entry.id   AF-A0A496RNK2-F1
#
_cell.length_a   1.000
_cell.length_b   1.000
_cell.length_c   1.000
_cell.angle_alpha   90.00
_cell.angle_beta   90.00
_cell.angle_gamma   90.00
#
_symmetry.space_group_name_H-M   'P 1'
#
loop_
_entity.id
_entity.type
_entity.pdbx_description
1 polymer ?
#
loop_
_entity_poly.entity_id
_entity_poly.type
_entity_poly.pdbx_seq_one_letter_code
_entity_poly.pdbx_strand_id
1 'polypeptide(L)'
;MALRFFKVAGIGVFVLLGFCVSTLFAAPTYDITDLGQITNPGSPDGIMISLNDQGDVVCTNGNNMFEWRNNNKITYSNIRVHGINNSGLVVGKSGNNAYVKDFFNDTATGTTLPGLSNGLDTAYAVNNAGQIVGTSSSSGQQAMIWENGTNGWVGDKLSGGNNAYGIS
;
A
#
# COMPACT_ATOMS: atom_id res chain seq x y z
N MET A 1 6.70 23.91 58.90
CA MET A 1 5.40 23.47 59.45
C MET A 1 5.41 21.94 59.44
N ALA A 2 5.38 21.34 60.63
CA ALA A 2 5.87 19.97 60.86
C ALA A 2 4.88 18.87 60.44
N LEU A 3 5.41 17.86 59.75
CA LEU A 3 4.76 16.60 59.38
C LEU A 3 4.57 15.72 60.63
N ARG A 4 3.37 15.18 60.85
CA ARG A 4 3.09 14.23 61.94
C ARG A 4 2.68 12.87 61.37
N PHE A 5 3.44 11.83 61.70
CA PHE A 5 3.10 10.44 61.42
C PHE A 5 2.37 9.84 62.63
N PHE A 6 1.27 9.12 62.39
CA PHE A 6 0.69 8.20 63.35
C PHE A 6 0.81 6.77 62.83
N LYS A 7 1.54 5.92 63.56
CA LYS A 7 1.46 4.46 63.43
C LYS A 7 0.25 4.00 64.24
N VAL A 8 -0.66 3.26 63.61
CA VAL A 8 -1.59 2.38 64.31
C VAL A 8 -1.33 0.97 63.79
N ALA A 9 -0.86 0.09 64.68
CA ALA A 9 -0.80 -1.34 64.46
C ALA A 9 -2.15 -1.94 64.88
N GLY A 10 -2.79 -2.68 63.98
CA GLY A 10 -4.04 -3.39 64.25
C GLY A 10 -4.14 -4.63 63.37
N ILE A 11 -4.19 -5.80 64.01
CA ILE A 11 -4.22 -7.14 63.43
C ILE A 11 -5.63 -7.49 62.94
N GLY A 12 -5.70 -8.08 61.74
CA GLY A 12 -6.65 -9.14 61.38
C GLY A 12 -8.03 -8.70 60.88
N VAL A 13 -8.27 -8.84 59.57
CA VAL A 13 -9.23 -9.80 58.96
C VAL A 13 -8.86 -9.91 57.48
N PHE A 14 -8.47 -11.09 57.01
CA PHE A 14 -8.44 -11.39 55.58
C PHE A 14 -9.89 -11.58 55.13
N VAL A 15 -10.53 -10.53 54.62
CA VAL A 15 -11.68 -10.70 53.74
C VAL A 15 -11.09 -11.04 52.38
N LEU A 16 -11.29 -12.28 51.94
CA LEU A 16 -11.00 -12.71 50.57
C LEU A 16 -11.97 -11.96 49.65
N LEU A 17 -11.68 -10.70 49.33
CA LEU A 17 -12.29 -10.00 48.22
C LEU A 17 -11.84 -10.74 46.97
N GLY A 18 -12.76 -11.46 46.34
CA GLY A 18 -12.52 -12.09 45.05
C GLY A 18 -12.05 -11.03 44.06
N PHE A 19 -10.74 -10.98 43.83
CA PHE A 19 -10.20 -10.28 42.68
C PHE A 19 -10.60 -11.11 41.47
N CYS A 20 -11.72 -10.73 40.86
CA CYS A 20 -11.82 -10.85 39.42
C CYS A 20 -10.67 -10.01 38.87
N VAL A 21 -9.56 -10.65 38.50
CA VAL A 21 -8.64 -10.04 37.55
C VAL A 21 -9.42 -10.05 36.25
N SER A 22 -10.28 -9.05 36.05
CA SER A 22 -10.65 -8.69 34.71
C SER A 22 -9.32 -8.38 34.04
N THR A 23 -8.93 -9.19 33.07
CA THR A 23 -7.83 -8.82 32.17
C THR A 23 -8.24 -7.48 31.56
N LEU A 24 -7.69 -6.39 32.10
CA LEU A 24 -7.80 -5.08 31.51
C LEU A 24 -7.05 -5.16 30.19
N PHE A 25 -7.73 -5.54 29.12
CA PHE A 25 -7.23 -5.25 27.79
C PHE A 25 -7.29 -3.73 27.68
N ALA A 26 -6.13 -3.08 27.66
CA ALA A 26 -6.07 -1.68 27.26
C ALA A 26 -6.82 -1.56 25.93
N ALA A 27 -7.77 -0.63 25.85
CA ALA A 27 -8.46 -0.39 24.60
C ALA A 27 -7.39 -0.08 23.53
N PRO A 28 -7.48 -0.67 22.33
CA PRO A 28 -6.53 -0.37 21.28
C PRO A 28 -6.54 1.15 21.04
N THR A 29 -5.37 1.76 21.18
CA THR A 29 -5.15 3.15 20.78
C THR A 29 -4.84 3.17 19.29
N TYR A 30 -5.58 3.97 18.53
CA TYR A 30 -5.38 4.13 17.09
C TYR A 30 -4.83 5.52 16.83
N ASP A 31 -3.79 5.59 15.99
CA ASP A 31 -3.36 6.84 15.40
C ASP A 31 -4.16 7.06 14.11
N ILE A 32 -4.88 8.18 14.05
CA ILE A 32 -5.64 8.58 12.86
C ILE A 32 -4.83 9.63 12.10
N THR A 33 -4.38 9.27 10.90
CA THR A 33 -3.76 10.21 9.97
C THR A 33 -4.82 10.72 8.98
N ASP A 34 -5.11 12.01 9.02
CA ASP A 34 -5.96 12.66 8.02
C ASP A 34 -5.17 12.79 6.70
N LEU A 35 -5.67 12.16 5.64
CA LEU A 35 -5.08 12.18 4.31
C LEU A 35 -5.38 13.49 3.55
N GLY A 36 -6.10 14.43 4.16
CA GLY A 36 -6.52 15.67 3.53
C GLY A 36 -7.53 15.45 2.40
N GLN A 37 -7.76 16.49 1.59
CA GLN A 37 -8.77 16.43 0.53
C GLN A 37 -8.28 15.55 -0.64
N ILE A 38 -8.84 14.34 -0.73
CA ILE A 38 -8.62 13.41 -1.87
C ILE A 38 -9.35 13.92 -3.13
N THR A 39 -10.42 14.68 -2.96
CA THR A 39 -11.23 15.25 -4.04
C THR A 39 -10.70 16.60 -4.52
N ASN A 40 -10.98 16.96 -5.78
CA ASN A 40 -10.89 18.37 -6.18
C ASN A 40 -12.18 19.09 -5.77
N PRO A 41 -12.14 20.38 -5.40
CA PRO A 41 -13.36 21.18 -5.25
C PRO A 41 -14.18 21.10 -6.55
N GLY A 42 -15.40 20.55 -6.49
CA GLY A 42 -16.27 20.36 -7.66
C GLY A 42 -16.18 19.00 -8.38
N SER A 43 -15.30 18.09 -7.94
CA SER A 43 -15.32 16.69 -8.37
C SER A 43 -15.30 15.78 -7.12
N PRO A 44 -16.47 15.24 -6.71
CA PRO A 44 -16.59 14.48 -5.47
C PRO A 44 -15.93 13.08 -5.54
N ASP A 45 -15.45 12.67 -6.72
CA ASP A 45 -15.00 11.31 -6.98
C ASP A 45 -13.51 11.14 -6.65
N GLY A 46 -13.22 11.17 -5.35
CA GLY A 46 -11.93 10.75 -4.79
C GLY A 46 -12.01 9.27 -4.46
N ILE A 47 -11.42 8.41 -5.28
CA ILE A 47 -11.46 6.95 -5.07
C ILE A 47 -10.07 6.45 -4.67
N MET A 48 -10.00 5.70 -3.57
CA MET A 48 -8.81 4.93 -3.22
C MET A 48 -8.73 3.69 -4.13
N ILE A 49 -7.56 3.49 -4.74
CA ILE A 49 -7.28 2.36 -5.64
C ILE A 49 -6.58 1.26 -4.87
N SER A 50 -5.59 1.62 -4.05
CA SER A 50 -4.77 0.67 -3.31
C SER A 50 -4.16 1.33 -2.07
N LEU A 51 -3.93 0.52 -1.04
CA LEU A 51 -3.37 0.88 0.27
C LEU A 51 -2.32 -0.17 0.62
N ASN A 52 -1.17 0.26 1.13
CA ASN A 52 -0.16 -0.66 1.69
C ASN A 52 -0.13 -0.61 3.23
N ASP A 53 0.62 -1.51 3.85
CA ASP A 53 0.72 -1.61 5.31
C ASP A 53 1.49 -0.45 5.97
N GLN A 54 2.12 0.42 5.17
CA GLN A 54 2.77 1.65 5.64
C GLN A 54 1.78 2.82 5.72
N GLY A 55 0.53 2.63 5.26
CA GLY A 55 -0.46 3.69 5.18
C GLY A 55 -0.34 4.56 3.93
N ASP A 56 0.48 4.17 2.96
CA ASP A 56 0.52 4.85 1.66
C ASP A 56 -0.73 4.50 0.87
N VAL A 57 -1.36 5.51 0.28
CA VAL A 57 -2.61 5.35 -0.45
C VAL A 57 -2.47 5.88 -1.85
N VAL A 58 -2.74 5.04 -2.84
CA VAL A 58 -2.93 5.47 -4.23
C VAL A 58 -4.39 5.79 -4.45
N CYS A 59 -4.66 6.97 -5.01
CA CYS A 59 -5.99 7.51 -5.26
C CYS A 59 -6.13 8.07 -6.68
N THR A 60 -7.38 8.28 -7.08
CA THR A 60 -7.77 9.08 -8.24
C THR A 60 -8.76 10.16 -7.86
N ASN A 61 -8.72 11.30 -8.55
CA ASN A 61 -9.77 12.33 -8.49
C ASN A 61 -10.47 12.51 -9.85
N GLY A 62 -10.57 11.43 -10.63
CA GLY A 62 -11.15 11.42 -11.98
C GLY A 62 -10.20 11.92 -13.07
N ASN A 63 -9.47 13.00 -12.79
CA ASN A 63 -8.53 13.62 -13.75
C ASN A 63 -7.06 13.28 -13.47
N ASN A 64 -6.71 13.00 -12.22
CA ASN A 64 -5.33 12.74 -11.81
C ASN A 64 -5.26 11.47 -10.95
N MET A 65 -4.18 10.71 -11.14
CA MET A 65 -3.73 9.71 -10.20
C MET A 65 -2.76 10.36 -9.22
N PHE A 66 -2.82 10.03 -7.94
CA PHE A 66 -1.87 10.51 -6.96
C PHE A 66 -1.70 9.51 -5.81
N GLU A 67 -0.59 9.63 -5.10
CA GLU A 67 -0.29 8.89 -3.88
C GLU A 67 -0.24 9.87 -2.70
N TRP A 68 -0.87 9.49 -1.60
CA TRP A 68 -0.65 10.08 -0.30
C TRP A 68 0.34 9.22 0.48
N ARG A 69 1.46 9.83 0.85
CA ARG A 69 2.54 9.19 1.62
C ARG A 69 3.14 10.22 2.56
N ASN A 70 3.33 9.86 3.83
CA ASN A 70 3.99 10.73 4.81
C ASN A 70 3.47 12.18 4.82
N ASN A 71 2.14 12.37 4.78
CA ASN A 71 1.46 13.67 4.68
C ASN A 71 1.76 14.49 3.41
N ASN A 72 2.33 13.87 2.39
CA ASN A 72 2.61 14.51 1.09
C ASN A 72 1.78 13.88 -0.01
N LYS A 73 1.30 14.72 -0.92
CA LYS A 73 0.62 14.30 -2.15
C LYS A 73 1.60 14.26 -3.31
N ILE A 74 1.78 13.08 -3.89
CA ILE A 74 2.61 12.85 -5.08
C ILE A 74 1.66 12.63 -6.26
N THR A 75 1.66 13.54 -7.24
CA THR A 75 0.79 13.40 -8.41
C THR A 75 1.48 12.63 -9.53
N TYR A 76 0.77 11.69 -10.14
CA TYR A 76 1.20 10.97 -11.34
C TYR A 76 0.65 11.64 -12.61
N SER A 77 1.54 11.92 -13.56
CA SER A 77 1.17 12.50 -14.85
C SER A 77 1.12 11.42 -15.94
N ASN A 78 -0.01 11.30 -16.64
CA ASN A 78 -0.22 10.33 -17.73
C ASN A 78 -0.11 8.84 -17.34
N ILE A 79 -0.22 8.53 -16.04
CA ILE A 79 -0.20 7.16 -15.52
C ILE A 79 -1.57 6.79 -14.99
N ARG A 80 -2.01 5.57 -15.26
CA ARG A 80 -3.10 4.91 -14.54
C ARG A 80 -2.48 3.91 -13.58
N VAL A 81 -2.56 4.18 -12.29
CA VAL A 81 -2.03 3.29 -11.26
C VAL A 81 -3.06 2.22 -10.92
N HIS A 82 -2.60 1.01 -10.64
CA HIS A 82 -3.44 -0.14 -10.31
C HIS A 82 -3.10 -0.78 -8.96
N GLY A 83 -1.86 -0.66 -8.46
CA GLY A 83 -1.49 -1.22 -7.17
C GLY A 83 -0.21 -0.62 -6.58
N ILE A 84 -0.05 -0.83 -5.28
CA ILE A 84 1.15 -0.50 -4.51
C ILE A 84 1.47 -1.65 -3.54
N ASN A 85 2.76 -1.94 -3.30
CA ASN A 85 3.19 -2.89 -2.27
C ASN A 85 3.76 -2.18 -1.02
N ASN A 86 4.11 -2.95 0.01
CA ASN A 86 4.63 -2.42 1.29
C ASN A 86 6.00 -1.76 1.20
N SER A 87 6.74 -1.98 0.11
CA SER A 87 8.01 -1.29 -0.16
C SER A 87 7.79 0.04 -0.90
N GLY A 88 6.55 0.37 -1.25
CA GLY A 88 6.22 1.55 -2.03
C GLY A 88 6.39 1.38 -3.54
N LEU A 89 6.51 0.14 -4.04
CA LEU A 89 6.55 -0.15 -5.47
C LEU A 89 5.15 0.02 -6.05
N VAL A 90 5.01 0.95 -6.97
CA VAL A 90 3.73 1.31 -7.60
C VAL A 90 3.69 0.77 -9.03
N VAL A 91 2.58 0.12 -9.38
CA VAL A 91 2.39 -0.50 -10.71
C VAL A 91 1.15 0.02 -11.42
N GLY A 92 1.18 0.02 -12.75
CA GLY A 92 0.07 0.49 -13.54
C GLY A 92 0.32 0.47 -15.05
N LYS A 93 -0.18 1.51 -15.72
CA LYS A 93 -0.07 1.73 -17.17
C LYS A 93 0.28 3.18 -17.50
N SER A 94 1.20 3.37 -18.43
CA SER A 94 1.55 4.65 -19.07
C SER A 94 1.37 4.54 -20.58
N GLY A 95 0.42 5.27 -21.17
CA GLY A 95 0.10 5.12 -22.59
C GLY A 95 -0.30 3.67 -22.90
N ASN A 96 0.46 3.00 -23.77
CA ASN A 96 0.27 1.58 -24.12
C ASN A 96 1.24 0.62 -23.40
N ASN A 97 2.01 1.10 -22.43
CA ASN A 97 3.04 0.32 -21.76
C ASN A 97 2.72 0.14 -20.27
N ALA A 98 3.08 -0.99 -19.70
CA ALA A 98 3.08 -1.17 -18.26
C ALA A 98 4.03 -0.18 -17.59
N TYR A 99 3.61 0.29 -16.42
CA TYR A 99 4.31 1.28 -15.63
C TYR A 99 4.73 0.67 -14.31
N VAL A 100 5.98 0.92 -13.91
CA VAL A 100 6.47 0.61 -12.57
C VAL A 100 7.29 1.79 -12.06
N LYS A 101 7.01 2.20 -10.83
CA LYS A 101 7.77 3.21 -10.11
C LYS A 101 8.17 2.67 -8.75
N ASP A 102 9.47 2.54 -8.56
CA ASP A 102 10.07 2.34 -7.24
C ASP A 102 10.32 3.69 -6.58
N PHE A 103 10.32 3.72 -5.25
CA PHE A 103 10.64 4.85 -4.38
C PHE A 103 11.94 5.55 -4.78
N PHE A 104 12.95 4.81 -5.25
CA PHE A 104 14.26 5.36 -5.63
C PHE A 104 14.33 5.98 -7.03
N ASN A 105 13.34 5.73 -7.90
CA ASN A 105 13.24 6.36 -9.22
C ASN A 105 12.31 7.58 -9.14
N ASP A 106 12.88 8.70 -8.68
CA ASP A 106 12.23 9.99 -8.38
C ASP A 106 11.67 10.73 -9.62
N THR A 107 11.78 10.14 -10.82
CA THR A 107 11.13 10.70 -11.99
C THR A 107 9.68 10.27 -12.04
N ALA A 108 8.74 11.22 -11.97
CA ALA A 108 7.32 11.01 -12.24
C ALA A 108 7.07 10.30 -13.61
N THR A 109 8.07 10.28 -14.48
CA THR A 109 8.22 9.33 -15.59
C THR A 109 8.78 8.00 -15.07
N GLY A 110 7.92 7.15 -14.52
CA GLY A 110 8.30 5.78 -14.19
C GLY A 110 8.86 5.05 -15.41
N THR A 111 9.68 4.04 -15.15
CA THR A 111 10.37 3.29 -16.21
C THR A 111 9.39 2.30 -16.81
N THR A 112 9.30 2.23 -18.14
CA THR A 112 8.78 1.01 -18.80
C THR A 112 9.63 -0.14 -18.28
N LEU A 113 9.00 -1.21 -17.78
CA LEU A 113 9.75 -2.36 -17.24
C LEU A 113 10.85 -2.80 -18.24
N PRO A 114 12.14 -2.83 -17.84
CA PRO A 114 13.24 -3.31 -18.67
C PRO A 114 12.92 -4.71 -19.23
N GLY A 115 13.18 -4.94 -20.52
CA GLY A 115 12.84 -6.19 -21.22
C GLY A 115 11.53 -6.15 -22.01
N LEU A 116 10.75 -5.07 -21.92
CA LEU A 116 9.51 -4.88 -22.68
C LEU A 116 9.69 -4.20 -24.03
N SER A 117 10.76 -4.51 -24.77
CA SER A 117 10.78 -4.13 -26.18
C SER A 117 9.59 -4.73 -26.94
N ASN A 118 8.91 -5.76 -26.40
CA ASN A 118 7.71 -6.40 -26.95
C ASN A 118 6.70 -6.94 -25.90
N GLY A 119 6.04 -6.07 -25.12
CA GLY A 119 4.69 -6.40 -24.63
C GLY A 119 4.50 -6.63 -23.12
N LEU A 120 4.19 -5.55 -22.43
CA LEU A 120 3.31 -5.56 -21.26
C LEU A 120 2.46 -4.31 -21.42
N ASP A 121 1.18 -4.51 -21.60
CA ASP A 121 0.27 -3.41 -21.90
C ASP A 121 -0.22 -2.78 -20.60
N THR A 122 -0.30 -3.56 -19.53
CA THR A 122 -0.86 -3.14 -18.23
C THR A 122 -0.35 -4.06 -17.13
N ALA A 123 0.25 -3.48 -16.09
CA ALA A 123 0.50 -4.16 -14.82
C ALA A 123 -0.69 -3.91 -13.88
N TYR A 124 -1.32 -4.98 -13.39
CA TYR A 124 -2.55 -4.88 -12.60
C TYR A 124 -2.31 -5.00 -11.10
N ALA A 125 -1.33 -5.80 -10.69
CA ALA A 125 -1.05 -6.02 -9.27
C ALA A 125 0.43 -6.29 -9.01
N VAL A 126 0.82 -6.06 -7.77
CA VAL A 126 2.17 -6.28 -7.25
C VAL A 126 2.06 -6.82 -5.83
N ASN A 127 2.92 -7.78 -5.48
CA ASN A 127 3.00 -8.29 -4.10
C ASN A 127 4.22 -7.72 -3.35
N ASN A 128 4.33 -8.08 -2.08
CA ASN A 128 5.43 -7.62 -1.22
C ASN A 128 6.80 -8.20 -1.57
N ALA A 129 6.86 -9.29 -2.35
CA ALA A 129 8.12 -9.77 -2.92
C ALA A 129 8.58 -8.94 -4.14
N GLY A 130 7.77 -7.98 -4.59
CA GLY A 130 8.04 -7.19 -5.79
C GLY A 130 7.70 -7.91 -7.09
N GLN A 131 6.99 -9.04 -7.03
CA GLN A 131 6.47 -9.73 -8.21
C GLN A 131 5.25 -8.98 -8.73
N ILE A 132 5.16 -8.84 -10.05
CA ILE A 132 4.14 -8.05 -10.73
C ILE A 132 3.36 -8.97 -11.65
N VAL A 133 2.04 -8.83 -11.72
CA VAL A 133 1.21 -9.53 -12.70
C VAL A 133 0.45 -8.55 -13.59
N GLY A 134 0.19 -8.97 -14.81
CA GLY A 134 -0.36 -8.10 -15.84
C GLY A 134 -0.70 -8.83 -17.12
N THR A 135 -0.90 -8.05 -18.19
CA THR A 135 -1.21 -8.57 -19.52
C THR A 135 -0.29 -8.03 -20.60
N SER A 136 0.12 -8.90 -21.51
CA SER A 136 0.84 -8.56 -22.74
C SER A 136 -0.05 -8.75 -23.96
N SER A 137 0.03 -7.89 -24.98
CA SER A 137 -0.62 -8.12 -26.28
C SER A 137 0.34 -8.48 -27.42
N SER A 138 1.65 -8.59 -27.17
CA SER A 138 2.66 -8.71 -28.25
C SER A 138 2.52 -9.96 -29.14
N SER A 139 1.85 -11.01 -28.65
CA SER A 139 1.51 -12.21 -29.43
C SER A 139 0.06 -12.68 -29.22
N GLY A 140 -0.84 -11.71 -28.98
CA GLY A 140 -2.18 -11.94 -28.45
C GLY A 140 -2.22 -11.72 -26.94
N GLN A 141 -3.42 -11.46 -26.39
CA GLN A 141 -3.56 -11.14 -24.98
C GLN A 141 -3.17 -12.32 -24.09
N GLN A 142 -2.16 -12.13 -23.25
CA GLN A 142 -1.58 -13.17 -22.40
C GLN A 142 -1.37 -12.65 -20.98
N ALA A 143 -1.76 -13.46 -19.99
CA ALA A 143 -1.43 -13.21 -18.60
C ALA A 143 0.05 -13.47 -18.38
N MET A 144 0.73 -12.58 -17.67
CA MET A 144 2.12 -12.84 -17.30
C MET A 144 2.48 -12.34 -15.91
N ILE A 145 3.61 -12.83 -15.42
CA ILE A 145 4.25 -12.47 -14.16
C ILE A 145 5.66 -11.93 -14.44
N TRP A 146 6.10 -10.94 -13.67
CA TRP A 146 7.44 -10.37 -13.74
C TRP A 146 8.08 -10.28 -12.37
N GLU A 147 9.37 -10.51 -12.33
CA GLU A 147 10.19 -10.48 -11.12
C GLU A 147 11.48 -9.73 -11.38
N ASN A 148 11.97 -9.03 -10.36
CA ASN A 148 13.25 -8.31 -10.46
C ASN A 148 14.40 -9.26 -10.07
N GLY A 149 15.13 -9.75 -11.07
CA GLY A 149 16.30 -10.59 -10.88
C GLY A 149 17.61 -9.80 -10.81
N THR A 150 18.73 -10.52 -10.62
CA THR A 150 20.08 -9.93 -10.56
C THR A 150 20.49 -9.18 -11.84
N ASN A 151 19.88 -9.51 -12.98
CA ASN A 151 20.14 -8.88 -14.28
C ASN A 151 18.98 -7.99 -14.75
N GLY A 152 18.13 -7.56 -13.82
CA GLY A 152 16.92 -6.80 -14.10
C GLY A 152 15.67 -7.67 -14.20
N TRP A 153 14.61 -7.09 -14.75
CA TRP A 153 13.29 -7.70 -14.81
C TRP A 153 13.22 -8.86 -15.82
N VAL A 154 12.59 -9.95 -15.41
CA VAL A 154 12.30 -11.12 -16.25
C VAL A 154 10.80 -11.39 -16.19
N GLY A 155 10.20 -11.82 -17.30
CA GLY A 155 8.77 -12.06 -17.40
C GLY A 155 8.43 -13.42 -17.99
N ASP A 156 7.46 -14.11 -17.39
CA ASP A 156 7.00 -15.44 -17.78
C ASP A 156 5.49 -15.48 -18.00
N LYS A 157 5.07 -16.19 -19.05
CA LYS A 157 3.65 -16.41 -19.35
C LYS A 157 3.02 -17.30 -18.29
N LEU A 158 1.85 -16.89 -17.78
CA LEU A 158 1.03 -17.71 -16.91
C LEU A 158 0.17 -18.68 -17.73
N SER A 159 0.13 -19.95 -17.32
CA SER A 159 -0.59 -21.02 -18.03
C SER A 159 -2.11 -21.01 -17.83
N GLY A 160 -2.62 -20.13 -16.95
CA GLY A 160 -4.01 -20.14 -16.48
C GLY A 160 -5.02 -19.25 -17.23
N GLY A 161 -4.59 -18.45 -18.23
CA GLY A 161 -5.51 -17.61 -18.99
C GLY A 161 -4.86 -16.38 -19.65
N ASN A 162 -5.70 -15.47 -20.13
CA ASN A 162 -5.26 -14.28 -20.87
C ASN A 162 -5.10 -13.05 -19.97
N ASN A 163 -5.61 -13.08 -18.73
CA ASN A 163 -5.55 -11.96 -17.79
C ASN A 163 -5.06 -12.40 -16.41
N ALA A 164 -4.23 -11.57 -15.78
CA ALA A 164 -3.85 -11.70 -14.37
C ALA A 164 -4.04 -10.36 -13.66
N TYR A 165 -5.02 -10.31 -12.75
CA TYR A 165 -5.43 -9.07 -12.07
C TYR A 165 -4.98 -8.98 -10.62
N GLY A 166 -4.45 -10.06 -10.05
CA GLY A 166 -4.10 -10.13 -8.63
C GLY A 166 -2.97 -11.12 -8.38
N ILE A 167 -2.16 -10.81 -7.38
CA ILE A 167 -1.09 -11.64 -6.84
C ILE A 167 -1.02 -11.38 -5.33
N SER A 168 -0.77 -12.43 -4.55
CA SER A 168 -0.59 -12.37 -3.08
C SER A 168 0.87 -12.22 -2.70
#